data_AF-K7FB37-F1
#
_entry.id   AF-K7FB37-F1
#
_cell.length_a   1.000
_cell.length_b   1.000
_cell.length_c   1.000
_cell.angle_alpha   90.00
_cell.angle_beta   90.00
_cell.angle_gamma   90.00
#
_symmetry.space_group_name_H-M   'P 1'
#
loop_
_entity.id
_entity.type
_entity.pdbx_description
1 polymer ?
#
loop_
_entity_poly.entity_id
_entity_poly.type
_entity_poly.pdbx_seq_one_letter_code
_entity_poly.pdbx_strand_id
1 'polypeptide(L)'
;MPLLSKLNLSYCNNVSDQSINMLTAVGTTTRDSLTEINLSDCNKVTDQCLSYFKRCGNICQIDLRYCKQVTKEGCEQFIAEMSVSVQFGQVEKKLLQKLS
;
A
#
# COMPACT_ATOMS: atom_id res chain seq x y z
N MET A 1 9.60 -9.79 12.19
CA MET A 1 10.30 -8.51 12.45
C MET A 1 9.32 -7.55 13.12
N PRO A 2 9.24 -7.54 14.46
CA PRO A 2 8.18 -6.81 15.17
C PRO A 2 8.27 -5.28 15.02
N LEU A 3 9.42 -4.76 14.62
CA LEU A 3 9.70 -3.32 14.47
C LEU A 3 9.83 -2.88 13.01
N LEU A 4 9.45 -3.73 12.04
CA LEU A 4 9.56 -3.38 10.63
C LEU A 4 8.57 -2.29 10.28
N SER A 5 9.06 -1.07 10.07
CA SER A 5 8.21 0.09 9.77
C SER A 5 8.25 0.50 8.29
N LYS A 6 9.40 0.33 7.64
CA LYS A 6 9.59 0.67 6.22
C LYS A 6 9.99 -0.59 5.46
N LEU A 7 9.27 -0.91 4.39
CA LEU A 7 9.54 -2.09 3.58
C LEU A 7 9.65 -1.69 2.11
N ASN A 8 10.80 -1.98 1.51
CA ASN A 8 11.02 -1.79 0.07
C ASN A 8 11.04 -3.15 -0.64
N LEU A 9 10.10 -3.35 -1.56
CA LEU A 9 9.96 -4.50 -2.44
C LEU A 9 9.93 -4.07 -3.92
N SER A 10 10.46 -2.89 -4.26
CA SER A 10 10.50 -2.41 -5.65
C SER A 10 11.14 -3.44 -6.59
N TYR A 11 10.64 -3.55 -7.81
CA TYR A 11 11.09 -4.49 -8.86
C TYR A 11 10.96 -5.99 -8.51
N CYS A 12 10.32 -6.32 -7.38
CA CYS A 12 10.12 -7.72 -6.99
C CYS A 12 8.90 -8.31 -7.74
N ASN A 13 9.09 -8.71 -9.00
CA ASN A 13 8.02 -9.17 -9.91
C ASN A 13 7.28 -10.46 -9.50
N ASN A 14 7.68 -11.11 -8.41
CA ASN A 14 6.95 -12.22 -7.81
C ASN A 14 6.03 -11.80 -6.65
N VAL A 15 6.15 -10.56 -6.18
CA VAL A 15 5.22 -9.97 -5.22
C VAL A 15 3.88 -9.75 -5.91
N SER A 16 2.83 -10.25 -5.26
CA SER A 16 1.45 -10.16 -5.72
C SER A 16 0.55 -9.65 -4.61
N ASP A 17 -0.73 -9.43 -4.92
CA ASP A 17 -1.73 -9.03 -3.94
C ASP A 17 -1.81 -10.00 -2.75
N GLN A 18 -1.54 -11.29 -2.98
CA GLN A 18 -1.50 -12.28 -1.92
C GLN A 18 -0.34 -12.05 -0.93
N SER A 19 0.81 -11.57 -1.41
CA SER A 19 1.92 -11.18 -0.54
C SER A 19 1.52 -10.00 0.36
N ILE A 20 0.75 -9.04 -0.17
CA ILE A 20 0.24 -7.89 0.59
C ILE A 20 -0.84 -8.32 1.59
N ASN A 21 -1.72 -9.25 1.20
CA ASN A 21 -2.70 -9.85 2.10
C ASN A 21 -2.02 -10.50 3.32
N MET A 22 -0.93 -11.26 3.10
CA MET A 22 -0.15 -11.86 4.18
C MET A 22 0.51 -10.81 5.08
N LEU A 23 1.10 -9.75 4.51
CA LEU A 23 1.75 -8.67 5.27
C LEU A 23 0.77 -7.87 6.15
N THR A 24 -0.50 -7.82 5.77
CA THR A 24 -1.54 -7.01 6.43
C THR A 24 -2.59 -7.88 7.17
N ALA A 25 -2.35 -9.19 7.24
CA ALA A 25 -3.26 -10.14 7.87
C ALA A 25 -3.38 -9.91 9.38
N VAL A 26 -4.53 -10.29 9.94
CA VAL A 26 -4.77 -10.23 11.39
C VAL A 26 -3.74 -11.10 12.12
N GLY A 27 -3.20 -10.59 13.23
CA GLY A 27 -2.18 -11.28 14.03
C GLY A 27 -0.75 -11.15 13.52
N THR A 28 -0.52 -10.43 12.41
CA THR A 28 0.83 -10.13 11.92
C THR A 28 1.32 -8.80 12.51
N THR A 29 2.58 -8.76 12.98
CA THR A 29 3.16 -7.53 13.54
C THR A 29 3.25 -6.41 12.51
N THR A 30 3.46 -6.77 11.23
CA THR A 30 3.58 -5.83 10.12
C THR A 30 2.30 -5.06 9.85
N ARG A 31 1.13 -5.62 10.17
CA ARG A 31 -0.15 -4.91 10.04
C ARG A 31 -0.15 -3.59 10.83
N ASP A 32 0.42 -3.62 12.03
CA ASP A 32 0.41 -2.48 12.94
C ASP A 32 1.73 -1.70 12.94
N SER A 33 2.85 -2.30 12.52
CA SER A 33 4.14 -1.61 12.52
C SER A 33 4.46 -0.85 11.24
N LEU A 34 3.87 -1.25 10.10
CA LEU A 34 4.24 -0.73 8.79
C LEU A 34 3.69 0.68 8.56
N THR A 35 4.60 1.61 8.27
CA THR A 35 4.31 3.02 7.98
C THR A 35 4.58 3.36 6.52
N GLU A 36 5.56 2.71 5.88
CA GLU A 36 5.92 2.97 4.49
C GLU A 36 6.14 1.66 3.75
N ILE A 37 5.52 1.54 2.57
CA ILE A 37 5.80 0.44 1.65
C ILE A 37 6.09 0.95 0.25
N ASN A 38 7.15 0.40 -0.34
CA ASN A 38 7.48 0.63 -1.74
C ASN A 38 7.28 -0.66 -2.53
N LEU A 39 6.30 -0.65 -3.44
CA LEU A 39 5.96 -1.72 -4.36
C LEU A 39 6.20 -1.30 -5.82
N SER A 40 6.98 -0.25 -6.06
CA SER A 40 7.17 0.27 -7.41
C SER A 40 7.70 -0.78 -8.38
N ASP A 41 7.16 -0.78 -9.60
CA ASP A 41 7.46 -1.75 -10.67
C ASP A 41 7.22 -3.23 -10.27
N CYS A 42 6.30 -3.50 -9.34
CA CYS A 42 5.81 -4.85 -9.06
C CYS A 42 4.67 -5.21 -10.01
N ASN A 43 5.01 -5.94 -11.08
CA ASN A 43 4.07 -6.17 -12.19
C ASN A 43 2.92 -7.15 -11.91
N LYS A 44 2.88 -7.84 -10.76
CA LYS A 44 1.78 -8.75 -10.35
C LYS A 44 0.88 -8.14 -9.25
N VAL A 45 1.09 -6.88 -8.89
CA VAL A 45 0.25 -6.14 -7.93
C VAL A 45 -0.85 -5.41 -8.69
N THR A 46 -2.09 -5.54 -8.23
CA THR A 46 -3.29 -4.93 -8.83
C THR A 46 -3.98 -3.99 -7.84
N ASP A 47 -5.06 -3.33 -8.28
CA ASP A 47 -5.89 -2.48 -7.39
C ASP A 47 -6.39 -3.22 -6.15
N GLN A 48 -6.51 -4.55 -6.20
CA GLN A 48 -6.91 -5.36 -5.06
C GLN A 48 -5.98 -5.19 -3.84
N CYS A 49 -4.69 -4.88 -4.04
CA CYS A 49 -3.75 -4.68 -2.93
C CYS A 49 -4.16 -3.51 -2.03
N LEU A 50 -4.79 -2.48 -2.58
CA LEU A 50 -5.23 -1.29 -1.84
C LEU A 50 -6.27 -1.66 -0.77
N SER A 51 -7.11 -2.66 -1.04
CA SER A 51 -8.07 -3.17 -0.07
C SER A 51 -7.42 -3.74 1.19
N TYR A 52 -6.21 -4.28 1.05
CA TYR A 52 -5.43 -4.82 2.14
C TYR A 52 -4.71 -3.73 2.94
N PHE A 53 -4.28 -2.64 2.31
CA PHE A 53 -3.68 -1.52 3.04
C PHE A 53 -4.65 -0.77 3.95
N LYS A 54 -5.97 -0.81 3.68
CA LYS A 54 -7.00 -0.28 4.60
C LYS A 54 -6.97 -0.90 5.99
N ARG A 55 -6.31 -2.06 6.14
CA ARG A 55 -6.13 -2.78 7.40
C ARG A 55 -5.03 -2.20 8.29
N CYS A 56 -4.10 -1.45 7.70
CA CYS A 56 -2.91 -0.94 8.38
C CYS A 56 -3.20 0.43 8.97
N GLY A 57 -3.39 0.50 10.29
CA GLY A 57 -3.74 1.76 10.96
C GLY A 57 -2.63 2.82 10.95
N ASN A 58 -1.37 2.38 10.78
CA ASN A 58 -0.20 3.26 10.82
C ASN A 58 0.41 3.54 9.44
N ILE A 59 -0.18 3.02 8.35
CA ILE A 59 0.35 3.26 7.01
C ILE A 59 0.25 4.75 6.66
N CYS A 60 1.35 5.33 6.22
CA CYS A 60 1.48 6.74 5.87
C CYS A 60 1.92 6.92 4.42
N GLN A 61 2.59 5.93 3.83
CA GLN A 61 3.04 5.99 2.44
C GLN A 61 2.91 4.64 1.74
N ILE A 62 2.33 4.66 0.54
CA ILE A 62 2.20 3.51 -0.35
C ILE A 62 2.69 3.94 -1.73
N ASP A 63 3.82 3.40 -2.19
CA ASP A 63 4.36 3.66 -3.52
C ASP A 63 4.02 2.51 -4.48
N LEU A 64 3.12 2.78 -5.43
CA LEU A 64 2.69 1.87 -6.49
C LEU A 64 3.10 2.40 -7.88
N ARG A 65 4.08 3.31 -7.95
CA ARG A 65 4.55 3.85 -9.23
C ARG A 65 5.07 2.72 -10.12
N TYR A 66 4.81 2.83 -11.43
CA TYR A 66 5.17 1.83 -12.44
C TYR A 66 4.48 0.46 -12.33
N CYS A 67 3.66 0.19 -11.31
CA CYS A 67 2.79 -0.98 -11.29
C CYS A 67 1.75 -0.87 -12.41
N LYS A 68 1.89 -1.67 -13.46
CA LYS A 68 1.07 -1.58 -14.67
C LYS A 68 -0.39 -1.99 -14.46
N GLN A 69 -0.64 -2.89 -13.50
CA GLN A 69 -1.98 -3.43 -13.21
C GLN A 69 -2.71 -2.69 -12.08
N VAL A 70 -2.08 -1.68 -11.49
CA VAL A 70 -2.76 -0.73 -10.59
C VAL A 70 -3.29 0.42 -11.45
N THR A 71 -4.50 0.89 -11.24
CA THR A 71 -5.10 1.99 -12.00
C THR A 71 -5.07 3.30 -11.21
N LYS A 72 -5.32 4.43 -11.89
CA LYS A 72 -5.42 5.73 -11.22
C LYS A 72 -6.73 5.79 -10.42
N GLU A 73 -7.79 5.24 -11.00
CA GLU A 73 -9.13 5.11 -10.46
C GLU A 73 -9.13 4.28 -9.18
N GLY A 74 -8.42 3.14 -9.15
CA GLY A 74 -8.26 2.33 -7.94
C GLY A 74 -7.60 3.11 -6.79
N CYS A 75 -6.59 3.92 -7.11
CA CYS A 75 -5.93 4.78 -6.13
C CYS A 75 -6.84 5.93 -5.64
N GLU A 76 -7.64 6.53 -6.51
CA GLU A 76 -8.64 7.55 -6.15
C GLU A 76 -9.74 6.98 -5.27
N GLN A 77 -10.23 5.78 -5.60
CA GLN A 77 -11.20 5.04 -4.79
C GLN A 77 -10.66 4.76 -3.39
N PHE A 78 -9.40 4.31 -3.29
CA PHE A 78 -8.75 4.12 -1.99
C PHE A 78 -8.72 5.41 -1.15
N ILE A 79 -8.37 6.55 -1.76
CA ILE A 79 -8.37 7.84 -1.07
C ILE A 79 -9.76 8.22 -0.58
N ALA A 80 -10.78 8.07 -1.44
CA ALA A 80 -12.17 8.40 -1.09
C ALA A 80 -12.70 7.52 0.04
N GLU A 81 -12.34 6.24 0.08
CA GLU A 81 -12.75 5.32 1.15
C GLU A 81 -12.02 5.60 2.47
N MET A 82 -10.74 5.96 2.40
CA MET A 82 -9.94 6.22 3.60
C MET A 82 -10.23 7.59 4.22
N SER A 83 -10.79 8.55 3.46
CA SER A 83 -10.97 9.94 3.91
C SER A 83 -11.80 10.10 5.19
N VAL A 84 -12.59 9.10 5.56
CA VAL A 84 -13.36 9.07 6.82
C VAL A 84 -12.45 8.91 8.05
N SER A 85 -11.32 8.22 7.91
CA SER A 85 -10.40 7.91 9.01
C SER A 85 -9.04 8.58 8.88
N VAL A 86 -8.52 8.67 7.66
CA VAL A 86 -7.18 9.20 7.35
C VAL A 86 -7.22 9.90 6.00
N GLN A 87 -6.78 11.16 5.98
CA GLN A 87 -6.71 11.91 4.73
C GLN A 87 -5.46 11.48 3.95
N PHE A 88 -5.65 10.87 2.77
CA PHE A 88 -4.58 10.55 1.83
C PHE A 88 -4.64 11.47 0.61
N GLY A 89 -3.50 11.67 -0.03
CA GLY A 89 -3.38 12.34 -1.32
C GLY A 89 -2.46 11.59 -2.26
N GLN A 90 -2.67 11.77 -3.57
CA GLN A 90 -1.73 11.38 -4.61
C GLN A 90 -0.71 12.51 -4.80
N VAL A 91 0.56 12.26 -4.47
CA VAL A 91 1.63 13.26 -4.64
C VAL A 91 2.17 13.24 -6.07
N GLU A 92 2.44 12.03 -6.57
CA GLU A 92 2.92 11.83 -7.94
C GLU A 92 2.41 10.50 -8.49
N LYS A 93 1.59 10.53 -9.54
CA LYS A 93 1.03 9.33 -10.19
C LYS A 93 0.32 8.40 -9.18
N LYS A 94 0.97 7.30 -8.81
CA LYS A 94 0.47 6.24 -7.90
C LYS A 94 1.24 6.22 -6.58
N LEU A 95 1.83 7.34 -6.20
CA LEU A 95 2.41 7.55 -4.88
C LEU A 95 1.35 8.15 -3.96
N LEU A 96 0.90 7.35 -3.00
CA LEU A 96 -0.09 7.73 -2.00
C LEU A 96 0.62 8.12 -0.70
N GLN A 97 0.31 9.30 -0.16
CA GLN A 97 0.83 9.76 1.12
C GLN A 97 -0.29 10.32 1.99
N LYS A 98 -0.20 10.06 3.29
CA LYS A 98 -1.05 10.68 4.31
C LYS A 98 -0.78 12.18 4.33
N LEU A 99 -1.84 12.98 4.30
CA LEU A 99 -1.79 14.43 4.47
C LEU A 99 -1.80 14.73 5.98
N SER A 100 -0.95 15.67 6.39
CA SER A 100 -0.83 16.15 7.77
C SER A 100 -1.99 17.04 8.17
#